data_AF-A0A0S8JJU9-F1
#
_entry.id   AF-A0A0S8JJU9-F1
#
_cell.length_a   1.000
_cell.length_b   1.000
_cell.length_c   1.000
_cell.angle_alpha   90.00
_cell.angle_beta   90.00
_cell.angle_gamma   90.00
#
_symmetry.space_group_name_H-M   'P 1'
#
loop_
_entity.id
_entity.type
_entity.pdbx_description
1 polymer ?
#
loop_
_entity_poly.entity_id
_entity_poly.type
_entity_poly.pdbx_seq_one_letter_code
_entity_poly.pdbx_strand_id
1 'polypeptide(L)'
;MKTDIFLAAGRLLVRVEGRFVLDECDPLKKAVSAALSPAVSHVLVDLSKTEFIDSAGLGTLVSVKIRANQTDGRMTLIDPSPAVEDVLLMSKLNEIFEIATGEEAEKLVGTLARDDNLLRSVGAVGEAGIPSVQSAESLKIEEPQRQAKGPDTGELVEELCRSAVEALRQSDYEKTIRFYRQALEIDSDYLPARNNLAIVYEKRPEWRENAMEQWEIVLRLSEQLGDTKHKERAEKHIAALRG
;
A
#
# COMPACT_ATOMS: atom_id res chain seq x y z
N MET A 1 16.01 -6.24 -1.51
CA MET A 1 14.95 -6.98 -2.22
C MET A 1 15.19 -6.95 -3.71
N LYS A 2 15.07 -8.11 -4.37
CA LYS A 2 14.90 -8.19 -5.82
C LYS A 2 13.45 -8.58 -6.11
N THR A 3 12.84 -7.97 -7.11
CA THR A 3 11.49 -8.30 -7.56
C THR A 3 11.44 -8.43 -9.06
N ASP A 4 10.91 -9.54 -9.54
CA ASP A 4 10.61 -9.73 -10.95
C ASP A 4 9.08 -9.87 -11.12
N ILE A 5 8.51 -9.13 -12.07
CA ILE A 5 7.07 -9.08 -12.33
C ILE A 5 6.82 -9.61 -13.74
N PHE A 6 5.92 -10.59 -13.85
CA PHE A 6 5.54 -11.24 -15.09
C PHE A 6 4.04 -11.13 -15.31
N LEU A 7 3.62 -10.92 -16.55
CA LEU A 7 2.21 -10.81 -16.92
C LEU A 7 1.91 -11.75 -18.10
N ALA A 8 1.01 -12.71 -17.90
CA ALA A 8 0.55 -13.60 -18.96
C ALA A 8 -0.83 -14.18 -18.69
N ALA A 9 -1.65 -14.32 -19.74
CA ALA A 9 -2.98 -14.93 -19.68
C ALA A 9 -3.88 -14.39 -18.54
N GLY A 10 -3.85 -13.07 -18.32
CA GLY A 10 -4.61 -12.41 -17.25
C GLY A 10 -4.12 -12.68 -15.83
N ARG A 11 -2.90 -13.21 -15.68
CA ARG A 11 -2.26 -13.48 -14.39
C ARG A 11 -1.00 -12.65 -14.24
N LEU A 12 -0.86 -12.03 -13.08
CA LEU A 12 0.31 -11.25 -12.70
C LEU A 12 1.11 -12.05 -11.68
N LEU A 13 2.31 -12.51 -12.02
CA LEU A 13 3.24 -13.14 -11.10
C LEU A 13 4.24 -12.11 -10.60
N VAL A 14 4.40 -12.01 -9.28
CA VAL A 14 5.34 -11.13 -8.60
C VAL A 14 6.27 -12.01 -7.78
N ARG A 15 7.52 -12.12 -8.20
CA ARG A 15 8.54 -12.90 -7.48
C ARG A 15 9.33 -11.98 -6.58
N VAL A 16 9.42 -12.29 -5.30
CA VAL A 16 10.15 -11.50 -4.31
C VAL A 16 11.29 -12.33 -3.73
N GLU A 17 12.51 -11.83 -3.89
CA GLU A 17 13.72 -12.44 -3.35
C GLU A 17 14.41 -11.52 -2.32
N GLY A 18 14.89 -12.13 -1.24
CA GLY A 18 15.58 -11.44 -0.14
C GLY A 18 14.63 -10.94 0.95
N ARG A 19 14.96 -9.81 1.56
CA ARG A 19 14.19 -9.23 2.68
C ARG A 19 13.04 -8.37 2.14
N PHE A 20 11.86 -8.48 2.74
CA PHE A 20 10.68 -7.69 2.37
C PHE A 20 10.33 -6.73 3.52
N VAL A 21 10.96 -5.57 3.48
CA VAL A 21 10.93 -4.56 4.56
C VAL A 21 10.62 -3.16 4.02
N LEU A 22 10.39 -2.22 4.95
CA LEU A 22 9.78 -0.89 4.72
C LEU A 22 10.31 -0.10 3.50
N ASP A 23 11.62 -0.01 3.30
CA ASP A 23 12.25 0.78 2.23
C ASP A 23 11.99 0.21 0.82
N GLU A 24 11.63 -1.07 0.75
CA GLU A 24 11.55 -1.85 -0.48
C GLU A 24 10.08 -2.06 -0.91
N CYS A 25 9.14 -1.68 -0.04
CA CYS A 25 7.69 -1.88 -0.24
C CYS A 25 7.05 -0.93 -1.26
N ASP A 26 7.50 0.33 -1.34
CA ASP A 26 6.86 1.34 -2.20
C ASP A 26 7.08 1.11 -3.70
N PRO A 27 8.29 0.74 -4.17
CA PRO A 27 8.51 0.36 -5.57
C PRO A 27 7.64 -0.82 -6.00
N LEU A 28 7.49 -1.82 -5.14
CA LEU A 28 6.64 -2.99 -5.37
C LEU A 28 5.18 -2.59 -5.52
N LYS A 29 4.64 -1.80 -4.58
CA LYS A 29 3.26 -1.30 -4.64
C LYS A 29 2.98 -0.55 -5.94
N LYS A 30 3.89 0.34 -6.35
CA LYS A 30 3.74 1.12 -7.59
C LYS A 30 3.76 0.20 -8.80
N ALA A 31 4.71 -0.74 -8.86
CA ALA A 31 4.85 -1.65 -9.99
C ALA A 31 3.66 -2.60 -10.13
N VAL A 32 3.16 -3.16 -9.02
CA VAL A 32 1.97 -4.00 -9.02
C VAL A 32 0.72 -3.19 -9.37
N SER A 33 0.54 -2.01 -8.77
CA SER A 33 -0.64 -1.16 -9.07
C SER A 33 -0.69 -0.71 -10.53
N ALA A 34 0.46 -0.45 -11.15
CA ALA A 34 0.53 -0.12 -12.58
C ALA A 34 0.21 -1.32 -13.49
N ALA A 35 0.44 -2.55 -13.01
CA ALA A 35 0.15 -3.77 -13.75
C ALA A 35 -1.29 -4.29 -13.51
N LEU A 36 -1.93 -3.88 -12.41
CA LEU A 36 -3.32 -4.19 -12.13
C LEU A 36 -4.23 -3.47 -13.13
N SER A 37 -5.03 -4.25 -13.84
CA SER A 37 -6.06 -3.78 -14.77
C SER A 37 -7.24 -4.76 -14.73
N PRO A 38 -8.41 -4.41 -15.28
CA PRO A 38 -9.55 -5.33 -15.35
C PRO A 38 -9.26 -6.64 -16.12
N ALA A 39 -8.17 -6.69 -16.91
CA ALA A 39 -7.73 -7.91 -17.58
C ALA A 39 -6.93 -8.86 -16.68
N VAL A 40 -6.49 -8.39 -15.51
CA VAL A 40 -5.75 -9.18 -14.52
C VAL A 40 -6.72 -9.71 -13.47
N SER A 41 -7.06 -10.99 -13.58
CA SER A 41 -8.00 -11.67 -12.68
C SER A 41 -7.31 -12.43 -11.54
N HIS A 42 -5.99 -12.62 -11.62
CA HIS A 42 -5.25 -13.36 -10.59
C HIS A 42 -3.84 -12.79 -10.37
N VAL A 43 -3.57 -12.35 -9.15
CA VAL A 43 -2.24 -11.94 -8.68
C VAL A 43 -1.61 -13.10 -7.89
N LEU A 44 -0.39 -13.47 -8.27
CA LEU A 44 0.39 -14.53 -7.65
C LEU A 44 1.64 -13.89 -7.08
N VAL A 45 1.92 -14.10 -5.78
CA VAL A 45 3.13 -13.56 -5.15
C VAL A 45 4.01 -14.71 -4.68
N ASP A 46 5.11 -14.95 -5.39
CA ASP A 46 6.11 -15.96 -5.06
C ASP A 46 7.06 -15.43 -3.98
N LEU A 47 6.98 -16.08 -2.82
CA LEU A 47 7.71 -15.77 -1.60
C LEU A 47 8.71 -16.88 -1.23
N SER A 48 8.98 -17.84 -2.12
CA SER A 48 9.88 -19.00 -1.90
C SER A 48 11.30 -18.59 -1.52
N LYS A 49 11.76 -17.46 -2.04
CA LYS A 49 13.08 -16.88 -1.77
C LYS A 49 13.03 -15.62 -0.91
N THR A 50 11.91 -15.37 -0.25
CA THR A 50 11.81 -14.28 0.71
C THR A 50 12.37 -14.76 2.06
N GLU A 51 13.46 -14.16 2.51
CA GLU A 51 14.17 -14.58 3.72
C GLU A 51 13.51 -14.06 5.01
N PHE A 52 12.83 -12.91 4.91
CA PHE A 52 12.23 -12.24 6.05
C PHE A 52 11.18 -11.23 5.59
N ILE A 53 10.12 -11.07 6.38
CA ILE A 53 9.08 -10.06 6.18
C ILE A 53 8.75 -9.36 7.50
N ASP A 54 8.64 -8.03 7.47
CA ASP A 54 8.21 -7.22 8.62
C ASP A 54 6.74 -6.77 8.51
N SER A 55 6.30 -5.93 9.45
CA SER A 55 4.94 -5.38 9.46
C SER A 55 4.63 -4.52 8.22
N ALA A 56 5.63 -3.87 7.61
CA ALA A 56 5.45 -3.07 6.41
C ALA A 56 5.32 -3.96 5.17
N GLY A 57 6.10 -5.04 5.07
CA GLY A 57 5.96 -6.06 4.04
C GLY A 57 4.58 -6.73 4.09
N LEU A 58 4.12 -7.14 5.28
CA LEU A 58 2.77 -7.68 5.47
C LEU A 58 1.69 -6.67 5.07
N GLY A 59 1.79 -5.42 5.50
CA GLY A 59 0.87 -4.35 5.11
C GLY A 59 0.84 -4.13 3.60
N THR A 60 1.96 -4.39 2.92
CA THR A 60 2.04 -4.35 1.45
C THR A 60 1.29 -5.48 0.80
N LEU A 61 1.44 -6.72 1.27
CA LEU A 61 0.66 -7.86 0.78
C LEU A 61 -0.85 -7.63 0.95
N VAL A 62 -1.27 -7.12 2.12
CA VAL A 62 -2.68 -6.78 2.37
C VAL A 62 -3.17 -5.69 1.42
N SER A 63 -2.36 -4.65 1.20
CA SER A 63 -2.72 -3.56 0.27
C SER A 63 -2.89 -4.05 -1.16
N VAL A 64 -2.01 -4.95 -1.62
CA VAL A 64 -2.10 -5.58 -2.95
C VAL A 64 -3.36 -6.43 -3.05
N LYS A 65 -3.69 -7.22 -2.01
CA LYS A 65 -4.91 -8.03 -1.97
C LYS A 65 -6.16 -7.19 -2.11
N ILE A 66 -6.25 -6.09 -1.35
CA ILE A 66 -7.40 -5.17 -1.39
C ILE A 66 -7.56 -4.60 -2.80
N ARG A 67 -6.46 -4.15 -3.42
CA ARG A 67 -6.48 -3.59 -4.77
C ARG A 67 -6.86 -4.62 -5.85
N ALA A 68 -6.33 -5.84 -5.76
CA ALA A 68 -6.72 -6.92 -6.66
C ALA A 68 -8.23 -7.19 -6.58
N ASN A 69 -8.78 -7.25 -5.36
CA ASN A 69 -10.21 -7.46 -5.15
C ASN A 69 -11.07 -6.31 -5.70
N GLN A 70 -10.57 -5.06 -5.69
CA GLN A 70 -11.28 -3.92 -6.30
C GLN A 70 -11.43 -4.04 -7.81
N THR A 71 -10.56 -4.82 -8.47
CA THR A 71 -10.64 -5.13 -9.91
C THR A 71 -11.22 -6.52 -10.17
N ASP A 72 -11.98 -7.09 -9.22
CA ASP A 72 -12.55 -8.46 -9.27
C ASP A 72 -11.48 -9.56 -9.47
N GLY A 73 -10.23 -9.24 -9.16
CA GLY A 73 -9.11 -10.17 -9.19
C GLY A 73 -8.88 -10.77 -7.82
N ARG A 74 -8.36 -12.00 -7.78
CA ARG A 74 -7.94 -12.64 -6.52
C ARG A 74 -6.43 -12.58 -6.34
N MET A 75 -5.97 -12.82 -5.12
CA MET A 75 -4.55 -12.89 -4.78
C MET A 75 -4.22 -14.18 -4.03
N THR A 76 -3.17 -14.86 -4.49
CA THR A 76 -2.63 -16.08 -3.87
C THR A 76 -1.14 -15.90 -3.57
N LEU A 77 -0.73 -16.30 -2.36
CA LEU A 77 0.68 -16.38 -1.98
C LEU A 77 1.24 -17.73 -2.41
N ILE A 78 2.40 -17.71 -3.04
CA ILE A 78 3.05 -18.89 -3.60
C ILE A 78 4.28 -19.21 -2.78
N ASP A 79 4.28 -20.42 -2.23
CA ASP A 79 5.37 -21.05 -1.49
C ASP A 79 6.06 -20.10 -0.49
N PRO A 80 5.34 -19.53 0.49
CA PRO A 80 5.98 -18.67 1.47
C PRO A 80 7.07 -19.44 2.21
N SER A 81 8.26 -18.83 2.36
CA SER A 81 9.34 -19.48 3.11
C SER A 81 8.93 -19.73 4.58
N PRO A 82 9.57 -20.67 5.30
CA PRO A 82 9.20 -20.96 6.69
C PRO A 82 9.21 -19.72 7.61
N ALA A 83 10.16 -18.82 7.42
CA ALA A 83 10.23 -17.56 8.19
C ALA A 83 9.05 -16.62 7.89
N VAL A 84 8.56 -16.61 6.65
CA VAL A 84 7.38 -15.83 6.24
C VAL A 84 6.10 -16.50 6.72
N GLU A 85 6.00 -17.83 6.67
CA GLU A 85 4.86 -18.60 7.19
C GLU A 85 4.67 -18.36 8.69
N ASP A 86 5.73 -18.43 9.49
CA ASP A 86 5.68 -18.16 10.93
C ASP A 86 5.11 -16.76 11.21
N VAL A 87 5.53 -15.77 10.45
CA VAL A 87 5.05 -14.38 10.58
C VAL A 87 3.59 -14.25 10.15
N LEU A 88 3.17 -14.91 9.07
CA LEU A 88 1.77 -14.94 8.64
C LEU A 88 0.86 -15.61 9.68
N LEU A 89 1.32 -16.70 10.29
CA LEU A 89 0.60 -17.43 11.33
C LEU A 89 0.47 -16.60 12.61
N MET A 90 1.57 -16.02 13.11
CA MET A 90 1.54 -15.16 14.30
C MET A 90 0.64 -13.93 14.12
N SER A 91 0.56 -13.40 12.90
CA SER A 91 -0.31 -12.26 12.57
C SER A 91 -1.74 -12.64 12.17
N LYS A 92 -2.07 -13.95 12.14
CA LYS A 92 -3.35 -14.50 11.67
C LYS A 92 -3.72 -14.11 10.23
N LEU A 93 -2.73 -13.67 9.44
CA LEU A 93 -2.96 -13.29 8.05
C LEU A 93 -3.05 -14.51 7.13
N ASN A 94 -2.56 -15.67 7.58
CA ASN A 94 -2.77 -16.94 6.89
C ASN A 94 -4.25 -17.30 6.67
N GLU A 95 -5.18 -16.77 7.48
CA GLU A 95 -6.62 -17.01 7.32
C GLU A 95 -7.23 -16.20 6.17
N ILE A 96 -6.60 -15.10 5.77
CA ILE A 96 -7.13 -14.22 4.71
C ILE A 96 -6.46 -14.44 3.36
N PHE A 97 -5.27 -15.05 3.31
CA PHE A 97 -4.58 -15.32 2.05
C PHE A 97 -4.87 -16.74 1.56
N GLU A 98 -5.16 -16.88 0.26
CA GLU A 98 -5.04 -18.17 -0.39
C GLU A 98 -3.54 -18.47 -0.51
N ILE A 99 -3.11 -19.68 -0.13
CA ILE A 99 -1.70 -20.09 -0.17
C ILE A 99 -1.61 -21.37 -1.02
N ALA A 100 -0.71 -21.38 -2.00
CA ALA A 100 -0.36 -22.58 -2.76
C ALA A 100 1.12 -22.93 -2.52
N THR A 101 1.39 -24.22 -2.29
CA THR A 101 2.74 -24.76 -1.98
C THR A 101 3.03 -26.01 -2.80
N GLY A 102 4.29 -26.47 -2.81
CA GLY A 102 4.69 -27.72 -3.46
C GLY A 102 4.45 -27.74 -4.98
N GLU A 103 3.96 -28.87 -5.51
CA GLU A 103 3.83 -29.09 -6.96
C GLU A 103 2.88 -28.07 -7.64
N GLU A 104 1.85 -27.59 -6.94
CA GLU A 104 0.94 -26.57 -7.46
C GLU A 104 1.66 -25.23 -7.65
N ALA A 105 2.45 -24.82 -6.66
CA ALA A 105 3.25 -23.61 -6.70
C ALA A 105 4.27 -23.65 -7.84
N GLU A 106 5.02 -24.74 -7.97
CA GLU A 106 6.02 -24.92 -9.03
C GLU A 106 5.41 -24.79 -10.42
N LYS A 107 4.23 -25.38 -10.63
CA LYS A 107 3.52 -25.31 -11.90
C LYS A 107 3.02 -23.89 -12.22
N LEU A 108 2.48 -23.19 -11.23
CA LEU A 108 2.02 -21.80 -11.39
C LEU A 108 3.18 -20.86 -11.73
N VAL A 109 4.31 -20.99 -11.03
CA VAL A 109 5.51 -20.19 -11.29
C VAL A 109 6.12 -20.55 -12.65
N GLY A 110 6.33 -21.84 -12.94
CA GLY A 110 6.98 -22.29 -14.17
C GLY A 110 6.21 -21.96 -15.46
N THR A 111 4.89 -21.77 -15.39
CA THR A 111 4.09 -21.33 -16.53
C THR A 111 4.19 -19.83 -16.80
N LEU A 112 4.45 -19.02 -15.77
CA LEU A 112 4.42 -17.55 -15.83
C LEU A 112 5.82 -16.92 -15.85
N ALA A 113 6.78 -17.46 -15.11
CA ALA A 113 8.16 -16.97 -14.98
C ALA A 113 9.01 -17.34 -16.22
N ARG A 114 8.62 -16.81 -17.37
CA ARG A 114 9.33 -16.92 -18.66
C ARG A 114 9.75 -15.53 -19.11
N ASP A 115 10.87 -15.43 -19.81
CA ASP A 115 11.43 -14.14 -20.24
C ASP A 115 10.44 -13.34 -21.11
N ASP A 116 9.70 -14.01 -21.99
CA ASP A 116 8.67 -13.39 -22.85
C ASP A 116 7.51 -12.76 -22.05
N ASN A 117 7.32 -13.17 -20.80
CA ASN A 117 6.29 -12.66 -19.91
C ASN A 117 6.82 -11.59 -18.94
N LEU A 118 8.13 -11.32 -18.93
CA LEU A 118 8.73 -10.38 -17.99
C LEU A 118 8.26 -8.95 -18.30
N LEU A 119 7.51 -8.38 -17.38
CA LEU A 119 7.03 -7.00 -17.46
C LEU A 119 8.08 -6.03 -16.89
N ARG A 120 8.70 -6.38 -15.76
CA ARG A 120 9.65 -5.51 -15.06
C ARG A 120 10.51 -6.29 -14.05
N SER A 121 11.76 -5.88 -13.89
CA SER A 121 12.62 -6.25 -12.75
C SER A 121 12.90 -5.02 -11.86
N VAL A 122 13.04 -5.22 -10.55
CA VAL A 122 13.26 -4.19 -9.53
C VAL A 122 14.33 -4.69 -8.54
N GLY A 123 15.48 -3.99 -8.42
CA GLY A 123 16.56 -4.25 -7.44
C GLY A 123 17.96 -4.25 -8.08
N ALA A 124 19.09 -3.86 -7.45
CA ALA A 124 19.39 -3.25 -6.16
C ALA A 124 20.54 -2.20 -6.34
N VAL A 125 20.34 -0.98 -5.80
CA VAL A 125 21.24 0.19 -5.70
C VAL A 125 22.00 0.67 -6.96
N GLY A 126 21.60 1.84 -7.47
CA GLY A 126 22.39 2.67 -8.38
C GLY A 126 21.54 3.75 -9.06
N GLU A 127 21.69 5.01 -8.63
CA GLU A 127 21.37 6.14 -9.50
C GLU A 127 22.19 6.02 -10.79
N ALA A 128 21.54 5.90 -11.94
CA ALA A 128 22.11 6.27 -13.23
C ALA A 128 21.01 6.33 -14.31
N GLY A 129 20.79 7.54 -14.82
CA GLY A 129 20.36 7.75 -16.21
C GLY A 129 18.86 7.70 -16.44
N ILE A 130 18.21 8.86 -16.36
CA ILE A 130 17.20 9.18 -17.37
C ILE A 130 18.00 9.56 -18.62
N PRO A 131 17.99 8.80 -19.73
CA PRO A 131 18.46 9.31 -20.99
C PRO A 131 17.40 10.27 -21.51
N SER A 132 17.79 11.52 -21.71
CA SER A 132 17.10 12.44 -22.59
C SER A 132 16.92 11.78 -23.97
N VAL A 133 15.67 11.56 -24.37
CA VAL A 133 15.35 11.29 -25.78
C VAL A 133 14.69 12.53 -26.35
N GLN A 134 15.49 13.26 -27.12
CA GLN A 134 15.00 14.18 -28.13
C GLN A 134 14.35 13.37 -29.27
N SER A 135 13.23 13.91 -29.76
CA SER A 135 12.76 13.84 -31.14
C SER A 135 12.58 12.46 -31.77
N ALA A 136 11.32 11.99 -31.77
CA ALA A 136 10.77 11.26 -32.91
C ALA A 136 9.38 11.82 -33.20
N GLU A 137 9.26 12.45 -34.36
CA GLU A 137 8.06 13.05 -34.90
C GLU A 137 6.97 12.02 -35.18
N SER A 138 5.74 12.45 -34.89
CA SER A 138 4.52 12.21 -35.68
C SER A 138 4.06 10.77 -35.93
N LEU A 139 3.15 10.31 -35.07
CA LEU A 139 1.97 9.55 -35.50
C LEU A 139 0.76 10.10 -34.72
N LYS A 140 -0.09 10.85 -35.43
CA LYS A 140 -1.35 11.40 -34.89
C LYS A 140 -2.31 10.24 -34.62
N ILE A 141 -2.53 9.95 -33.35
CA ILE A 141 -3.74 9.28 -32.88
C ILE A 141 -4.45 10.33 -32.04
N GLU A 142 -5.61 10.79 -32.52
CA GLU A 142 -6.44 11.75 -31.79
C GLU A 142 -6.91 11.13 -30.48
N GLU A 143 -6.36 11.63 -29.36
CA GLU A 143 -6.91 11.40 -28.04
C GLU A 143 -8.31 12.04 -27.96
N PRO A 144 -9.33 11.33 -27.46
CA PRO A 144 -10.60 11.98 -27.16
C PRO A 144 -10.36 12.98 -26.04
N GLN A 145 -10.66 14.25 -26.32
CA GLN A 145 -10.50 15.36 -25.37
C GLN A 145 -11.20 15.04 -24.04
N ARG A 146 -10.44 14.57 -23.05
CA ARG A 146 -10.87 14.60 -21.66
C ARG A 146 -10.73 16.04 -21.18
N GLN A 147 -11.87 16.70 -21.01
CA GLN A 147 -11.97 17.95 -20.28
C GLN A 147 -11.21 17.80 -18.95
N ALA A 148 -10.29 18.72 -18.69
CA ALA A 148 -9.62 18.87 -17.40
C ALA A 148 -10.66 19.22 -16.33
N LYS A 149 -11.30 18.19 -15.76
CA LYS A 149 -11.87 18.28 -14.42
C LYS A 149 -10.68 18.26 -13.46
N GLY A 150 -10.63 19.22 -12.54
CA GLY A 150 -9.68 19.18 -11.44
C GLY A 150 -9.77 17.83 -10.70
N PRO A 151 -8.73 17.46 -9.93
CA PRO A 151 -8.70 16.18 -9.23
C PRO A 151 -10.00 15.98 -8.46
N ASP A 152 -10.54 14.77 -8.51
CA ASP A 152 -11.68 14.40 -7.66
C ASP A 152 -11.33 14.73 -6.21
N THR A 153 -12.28 15.27 -5.45
CA THR A 153 -12.05 15.65 -4.05
C THR A 153 -11.53 14.47 -3.22
N GLY A 154 -11.94 13.23 -3.57
CA GLY A 154 -11.37 12.01 -2.98
C GLY A 154 -9.91 11.75 -3.34
N GLU A 155 -9.53 11.92 -4.61
CA GLU A 155 -8.14 11.75 -5.06
C GLU A 155 -7.19 12.76 -4.39
N LEU A 156 -7.65 14.00 -4.22
CA LEU A 156 -6.87 15.04 -3.54
C LEU A 156 -6.66 14.74 -2.05
N VAL A 157 -7.70 14.23 -1.36
CA VAL A 157 -7.59 13.78 0.05
C VAL A 157 -6.57 12.65 0.18
N GLU A 158 -6.59 11.67 -0.73
CA GLU A 158 -5.63 10.56 -0.73
C GLU A 158 -4.20 11.03 -0.99
N GLU A 159 -4.00 11.99 -1.90
CA GLU A 159 -2.69 12.56 -2.19
C GLU A 159 -2.11 13.33 -0.99
N LEU A 160 -2.94 14.12 -0.31
CA LEU A 160 -2.55 14.82 0.91
C LEU A 160 -2.20 13.82 2.02
N CYS A 161 -2.98 12.75 2.18
CA CYS A 161 -2.67 11.70 3.16
C CYS A 161 -1.35 10.98 2.85
N ARG A 162 -1.05 10.72 1.57
CA ARG A 162 0.23 10.14 1.15
C ARG A 162 1.40 11.06 1.50
N SER A 163 1.25 12.35 1.18
CA SER A 163 2.25 13.38 1.49
C SER A 163 2.48 13.52 3.00
N ALA A 164 1.41 13.40 3.82
CA ALA A 164 1.50 13.42 5.27
C ALA A 164 2.33 12.25 5.83
N VAL A 165 2.12 11.05 5.29
CA VAL A 165 2.88 9.85 5.67
C VAL A 165 4.34 9.96 5.27
N GLU A 166 4.63 10.48 4.07
CA GLU A 166 6.00 10.72 3.62
C GLU A 166 6.74 11.71 4.53
N ALA A 167 6.09 12.82 4.89
CA ALA A 167 6.64 13.77 5.87
C ALA A 167 6.87 13.13 7.24
N LEU A 168 5.96 12.25 7.68
CA LEU A 168 6.07 11.59 8.98
C LEU A 168 7.27 10.65 9.05
N ARG A 169 7.58 9.96 7.93
CA ARG A 169 8.79 9.12 7.82
C ARG A 169 10.07 9.95 7.95
N GLN A 170 10.04 11.20 7.51
CA GLN A 170 11.13 12.16 7.69
C GLN A 170 11.15 12.80 9.09
N SER A 171 10.23 12.40 9.98
CA SER A 171 9.98 13.03 11.29
C SER A 171 9.67 14.53 11.20
N ASP A 172 9.19 15.00 10.04
CA ASP A 172 8.74 16.37 9.81
C ASP A 172 7.28 16.48 10.25
N TYR A 173 7.08 16.55 11.57
CA TYR A 173 5.76 16.54 12.20
C TYR A 173 4.93 17.75 11.78
N GLU A 174 5.57 18.91 11.58
CA GLU A 174 4.92 20.14 11.14
C GLU A 174 4.30 19.98 9.74
N LYS A 175 5.04 19.41 8.77
CA LYS A 175 4.47 19.10 7.46
C LYS A 175 3.42 18.00 7.52
N THR A 176 3.62 16.97 8.33
CA THR A 176 2.60 15.91 8.52
C THR A 176 1.28 16.49 9.00
N ILE A 177 1.31 17.32 10.06
CA ILE A 177 0.12 17.97 10.61
C ILE A 177 -0.55 18.84 9.54
N ARG A 178 0.23 19.62 8.79
CA ARG A 178 -0.28 20.45 7.71
C ARG A 178 -1.03 19.64 6.66
N PHE A 179 -0.42 18.56 6.15
CA PHE A 179 -1.05 17.74 5.11
C PHE A 179 -2.33 17.05 5.59
N TYR A 180 -2.36 16.51 6.82
CA TYR A 180 -3.59 15.95 7.37
C TYR A 180 -4.66 17.01 7.61
N ARG A 181 -4.30 18.22 8.05
CA ARG A 181 -5.26 19.33 8.16
C ARG A 181 -5.86 19.71 6.81
N GLN A 182 -5.05 19.82 5.77
CA GLN A 182 -5.53 20.09 4.42
C GLN A 182 -6.47 18.99 3.90
N ALA A 183 -6.18 17.72 4.21
CA ALA A 183 -7.08 16.61 3.88
C ALA A 183 -8.44 16.78 4.59
N LEU A 184 -8.43 17.17 5.86
CA LEU A 184 -9.62 17.39 6.68
C LEU A 184 -10.37 18.70 6.37
N GLU A 185 -9.74 19.64 5.67
CA GLU A 185 -10.42 20.82 5.11
C GLU A 185 -11.28 20.44 3.89
N ILE A 186 -10.91 19.38 3.16
CA ILE A 186 -11.64 18.88 2.00
C ILE A 186 -12.72 17.89 2.44
N ASP A 187 -12.36 16.93 3.29
CA ASP A 187 -13.28 15.96 3.89
C ASP A 187 -13.10 15.93 5.41
N SER A 188 -13.97 16.68 6.10
CA SER A 188 -13.94 16.82 7.56
C SER A 188 -14.21 15.51 8.30
N ASP A 189 -14.86 14.56 7.64
CA ASP A 189 -15.38 13.33 8.21
C ASP A 189 -14.47 12.14 7.89
N TYR A 190 -13.36 12.39 7.16
CA TYR A 190 -12.37 11.39 6.80
C TYR A 190 -11.60 10.85 8.02
N LEU A 191 -12.20 9.83 8.66
CA LEU A 191 -11.71 9.15 9.85
C LEU A 191 -10.22 8.73 9.76
N PRO A 192 -9.70 8.19 8.64
CA PRO A 192 -8.30 7.78 8.56
C PRO A 192 -7.31 8.94 8.74
N ALA A 193 -7.53 10.11 8.11
CA ALA A 193 -6.66 11.26 8.28
C ALA A 193 -6.72 11.79 9.72
N ARG A 194 -7.92 11.84 10.30
CA ARG A 194 -8.16 12.35 11.65
C ARG A 194 -7.51 11.49 12.72
N ASN A 195 -7.62 10.17 12.58
CA ASN A 195 -6.94 9.18 13.42
C ASN A 195 -5.42 9.32 13.33
N ASN A 196 -4.87 9.39 12.11
CA ASN A 196 -3.43 9.55 11.93
C ASN A 196 -2.91 10.89 12.47
N LEU A 197 -3.68 11.98 12.33
CA LEU A 197 -3.35 13.27 12.92
C LEU A 197 -3.29 13.19 14.46
N ALA A 198 -4.23 12.49 15.09
CA ALA A 198 -4.22 12.29 16.54
C ALA A 198 -2.95 11.56 17.02
N ILE A 199 -2.54 10.51 16.30
CA ILE A 199 -1.30 9.76 16.58
C ILE A 199 -0.06 10.63 16.43
N VAL A 200 -0.05 11.54 15.45
CA VAL A 200 1.08 12.46 15.23
C VAL A 200 1.21 13.43 16.41
N TYR A 201 0.09 13.94 16.94
CA TYR A 201 0.13 14.77 18.14
C TYR A 201 0.62 14.02 19.38
N GLU A 202 0.38 12.71 19.50
CA GLU A 202 0.95 11.93 20.62
C GLU A 202 2.48 11.80 20.59
N LYS A 203 3.16 12.17 19.49
CA LYS A 203 4.63 12.06 19.39
C LYS A 203 5.37 13.03 20.31
N ARG A 204 4.69 14.07 20.81
CA ARG A 204 5.27 15.12 21.64
C ARG A 204 4.37 15.36 22.86
N PRO A 205 4.91 15.31 24.09
CA PRO A 205 4.13 15.62 25.29
C PRO A 205 3.47 17.00 25.25
N GLU A 206 4.10 17.96 24.57
CA GLU A 206 3.62 19.34 24.41
C GLU A 206 2.33 19.43 23.59
N TRP A 207 2.02 18.41 22.78
CA TRP A 207 0.83 18.37 21.92
C TRP A 207 -0.28 17.48 22.49
N ARG A 208 -0.19 17.10 23.77
CA ARG A 208 -1.16 16.22 24.43
C ARG A 208 -2.61 16.72 24.30
N GLU A 209 -2.82 18.02 24.46
CA GLU A 209 -4.16 18.63 24.31
C GLU A 209 -4.68 18.49 22.88
N ASN A 210 -3.82 18.71 21.87
CA ASN A 210 -4.19 18.51 20.47
C ASN A 210 -4.51 17.05 20.16
N ALA A 211 -3.74 16.10 20.72
CA ALA A 211 -4.03 14.68 20.58
C ALA A 211 -5.40 14.32 21.17
N MET A 212 -5.69 14.81 22.38
CA MET A 212 -6.97 14.59 23.05
C MET A 212 -8.14 15.15 22.24
N GLU A 213 -8.03 16.39 21.75
CA GLU A 213 -9.03 17.01 20.90
C GLU A 213 -9.31 16.17 19.64
N GLN A 214 -8.27 15.72 18.93
CA GLN A 214 -8.47 14.93 17.72
C GLN A 214 -9.11 13.58 18.02
N TRP A 215 -8.73 12.90 19.10
CA TRP A 215 -9.35 11.63 19.47
C TRP A 215 -10.81 11.77 19.89
N GLU A 216 -11.18 12.83 20.61
CA GLU A 216 -12.58 13.08 20.97
C GLU A 216 -13.45 13.30 19.74
N ILE A 217 -12.89 13.92 18.70
CA ILE A 217 -13.63 14.08 17.45
C ILE A 217 -13.67 12.79 16.64
N VAL A 218 -12.59 11.99 16.60
CA VAL A 218 -12.61 10.64 16.00
C VAL A 218 -13.69 9.78 16.65
N LEU A 219 -13.79 9.81 17.98
CA LEU A 219 -14.83 9.11 18.73
C LEU A 219 -16.22 9.56 18.28
N ARG A 220 -16.48 10.88 18.29
CA ARG A 220 -17.77 11.44 17.88
C ARG A 220 -18.17 11.07 16.44
N LEU A 221 -17.26 11.25 15.48
CA LEU A 221 -17.49 10.90 14.07
C LEU A 221 -17.73 9.40 13.90
N SER A 222 -16.93 8.57 14.58
CA SER A 222 -17.08 7.11 14.50
C SER A 222 -18.43 6.64 15.04
N GLU A 223 -18.98 7.29 16.07
CA GLU A 223 -20.32 7.01 16.58
C GLU A 223 -21.42 7.42 15.61
N GLN A 224 -21.28 8.58 14.97
CA GLN A 224 -22.23 9.05 13.96
C GLN A 224 -22.25 8.15 12.73
N LEU A 225 -21.08 7.64 12.32
CA LEU A 225 -20.91 6.78 11.15
C LEU A 225 -21.13 5.29 11.43
N GLY A 226 -21.23 4.89 12.71
CA GLY A 226 -21.31 3.48 13.10
C GLY A 226 -20.01 2.69 12.91
N ASP A 227 -18.85 3.37 12.85
CA ASP A 227 -17.52 2.74 12.72
C ASP A 227 -17.00 2.29 14.10
N THR A 228 -17.18 1.01 14.41
CA THR A 228 -16.76 0.44 15.70
C THR A 228 -15.24 0.40 15.86
N LYS A 229 -14.49 0.26 14.77
CA LYS A 229 -13.02 0.14 14.81
C LYS A 229 -12.36 1.45 15.23
N HIS A 230 -12.77 2.57 14.65
CA HIS A 230 -12.25 3.88 15.01
C HIS A 230 -12.72 4.32 16.40
N LYS A 231 -13.94 3.94 16.78
CA LYS A 231 -14.49 4.17 18.12
C LYS A 231 -13.63 3.53 19.21
N GLU A 232 -13.45 2.21 19.16
CA GLU A 232 -12.67 1.47 20.17
C GLU A 232 -11.23 1.98 20.27
N ARG A 233 -10.64 2.35 19.13
CA ARG A 233 -9.30 2.93 19.09
C ARG A 233 -9.26 4.29 19.80
N ALA A 234 -10.20 5.18 19.52
CA ALA A 234 -10.25 6.49 20.14
C ALA A 234 -10.46 6.39 21.66
N GLU A 235 -11.37 5.53 22.12
CA GLU A 235 -11.61 5.30 23.56
C GLU A 235 -10.33 4.87 24.28
N LYS A 236 -9.58 3.92 23.70
CA LYS A 236 -8.31 3.45 24.26
C LYS A 236 -7.27 4.57 24.39
N HIS A 237 -7.10 5.38 23.35
CA HIS A 237 -6.12 6.46 23.35
C HIS A 237 -6.55 7.60 24.29
N ILE A 238 -7.83 7.96 24.36
CA ILE A 238 -8.35 8.95 25.32
C ILE A 238 -8.11 8.49 26.75
N ALA A 239 -8.36 7.23 27.07
CA ALA A 239 -8.08 6.68 28.40
C ALA A 239 -6.59 6.79 28.75
N ALA A 240 -5.71 6.46 27.81
CA ALA A 240 -4.26 6.59 28.00
C ALA A 240 -3.79 8.05 28.17
N LEU A 241 -4.43 9.01 27.49
CA LEU A 241 -4.13 10.44 27.60
C LEU A 241 -4.82 11.12 28.81
N ARG A 242 -5.63 10.40 29.58
CA ARG A 242 -6.21 10.88 30.85
C ARG A 242 -5.49 10.33 32.07
N GLY A 243 -4.83 9.17 31.94
CA GLY A 243 -3.90 8.60 32.92
C GLY A 243 -2.55 9.30 32.93
#